data_AF-A0A7W0YLG1-F1
#
_entry.id   AF-A0A7W0YLG1-F1
#
_cell.length_a   1.000
_cell.length_b   1.000
_cell.length_c   1.000
_cell.angle_alpha   90.00
_cell.angle_beta   90.00
_cell.angle_gamma   90.00
#
_symmetry.space_group_name_H-M   'P 1'
#
loop_
_entity.id
_entity.type
_entity.pdbx_description
1 polymer ?
#
loop_
_entity_poly.entity_id
_entity_poly.type
_entity_poly.pdbx_seq_one_letter_code
_entity_poly.pdbx_strand_id
1 'polypeptide(L)'
;MWLTAAAFVVGCNPATAPEFPTTSYAPQNAVTQFREKIPIEETITFFSECAGEIVELQIRQLLIIHEVTREGVMFHGHFTILDRGTSGVGLTSGTRYRQVGVTKGNLNIHEPVPVTESFVNQLNLISAGSRPNLTIHESFHITINANGEIAVVRETERVECK
;
A
#
# COMPACT_ATOMS: atom_id res chain seq x y z
N MET A 1 32.64 -81.24 -30.71
CA MET A 1 31.19 -80.92 -30.80
C MET A 1 30.96 -79.77 -29.83
N TRP A 2 31.26 -78.53 -30.22
CA TRP A 2 30.31 -77.43 -30.56
C TRP A 2 29.26 -77.25 -29.44
N LEU A 3 29.04 -76.13 -28.74
CA LEU A 3 29.24 -74.70 -29.02
C LEU A 3 29.25 -73.85 -27.71
N THR A 4 30.11 -72.84 -27.73
CA THR A 4 30.10 -71.51 -27.10
C THR A 4 29.03 -71.10 -26.07
N ALA A 5 29.51 -70.60 -24.92
CA ALA A 5 28.79 -69.72 -24.02
C ALA A 5 28.57 -68.34 -24.66
N ALA A 6 27.33 -67.88 -24.73
CA ALA A 6 26.98 -66.52 -25.15
C ALA A 6 26.74 -65.64 -23.91
N ALA A 7 27.67 -64.74 -23.63
CA ALA A 7 27.46 -63.63 -22.71
C ALA A 7 26.63 -62.56 -23.42
N PHE A 8 25.40 -62.32 -22.96
CA PHE A 8 24.62 -61.15 -23.37
C PHE A 8 25.14 -59.93 -22.60
N VAL A 9 25.95 -59.11 -23.27
CA VAL A 9 26.25 -57.75 -22.82
C VAL A 9 25.04 -56.90 -23.17
N VAL A 10 24.24 -56.54 -22.17
CA VAL A 10 23.20 -55.51 -22.31
C VAL A 10 23.92 -54.17 -22.37
N GLY A 11 24.05 -53.63 -23.59
CA GLY A 11 24.53 -52.26 -23.78
C GLY A 11 23.52 -51.27 -23.20
N CYS A 12 23.94 -50.49 -22.21
CA CYS A 12 23.24 -49.25 -21.84
C CYS A 12 23.43 -48.27 -23.00
N ASN A 13 22.39 -48.12 -23.83
CA ASN A 13 22.28 -46.97 -24.72
C ASN A 13 22.00 -45.76 -23.79
N PRO A 14 22.85 -44.70 -23.73
CA PRO A 14 22.46 -43.51 -23.00
C PRO A 14 21.27 -42.91 -23.75
N ALA A 15 20.07 -43.07 -23.19
CA ALA A 15 18.88 -42.45 -23.71
C ALA A 15 19.17 -40.94 -23.83
N THR A 16 19.16 -40.43 -25.05
CA THR A 16 19.17 -39.00 -25.32
C THR A 16 17.98 -38.41 -24.57
N ALA A 17 18.26 -37.65 -23.51
CA ALA A 17 17.23 -36.98 -22.75
C ALA A 17 16.42 -36.09 -23.70
N PRO A 18 15.09 -36.08 -23.66
CA PRO A 18 14.32 -35.12 -24.43
C PRO A 18 14.70 -33.71 -23.98
N GLU A 19 15.20 -32.90 -24.90
CA GLU A 19 15.42 -31.49 -24.66
C GLU A 19 14.06 -30.86 -24.35
N PHE A 20 13.89 -30.42 -23.10
CA PHE A 20 12.70 -29.68 -22.71
C PHE A 20 12.66 -28.37 -23.51
N PRO A 21 11.51 -28.01 -24.12
CA PRO A 21 11.40 -26.72 -24.77
C PRO A 21 11.66 -25.63 -23.72
N THR A 22 12.70 -24.83 -23.96
CA THR A 22 12.98 -23.61 -23.20
C THR A 22 11.80 -22.69 -23.42
N THR A 23 10.88 -22.67 -22.46
CA THR A 23 9.84 -21.65 -22.40
C THR A 23 10.54 -20.32 -22.15
N SER A 24 10.68 -19.53 -23.22
CA SER A 24 10.99 -18.11 -23.13
C SER A 24 9.86 -17.46 -22.34
N TYR A 25 10.10 -17.18 -21.06
CA TYR A 25 9.22 -16.33 -20.27
C TYR A 25 9.42 -14.91 -20.83
N ALA A 26 8.53 -14.49 -21.73
CA ALA A 26 8.42 -13.07 -22.02
C ALA A 26 8.12 -12.38 -20.67
N PRO A 27 8.77 -11.25 -20.33
CA PRO A 27 8.32 -10.44 -19.20
C PRO A 27 6.92 -9.94 -19.54
N GLN A 28 5.92 -10.62 -18.99
CA GLN A 28 4.54 -10.28 -19.22
C GLN A 28 4.21 -9.18 -18.21
N ASN A 29 4.18 -7.94 -18.68
CA ASN A 29 3.57 -6.85 -17.92
C ASN A 29 2.10 -7.23 -17.73
N ALA A 30 1.79 -7.76 -16.56
CA ALA A 30 0.46 -8.20 -16.20
C ALA A 30 -0.20 -7.05 -15.44
N VAL A 31 -1.13 -6.37 -16.11
CA VAL A 31 -2.03 -5.44 -15.43
C VAL A 31 -3.06 -6.28 -14.70
N THR A 32 -2.99 -6.33 -13.37
CA THR A 32 -4.00 -7.01 -12.55
C THR A 32 -4.89 -5.94 -11.92
N GLN A 33 -6.06 -5.73 -12.51
CA GLN A 33 -7.07 -4.87 -11.92
C GLN A 33 -7.78 -5.66 -10.81
N PHE A 34 -7.38 -5.46 -9.56
CA PHE A 34 -8.18 -5.88 -8.41
C PHE A 34 -8.66 -4.63 -7.68
N ARG A 35 -9.97 -4.54 -7.46
CA ARG A 35 -10.58 -3.45 -6.71
C ARG A 35 -10.85 -3.90 -5.30
N GLU A 36 -9.92 -3.59 -4.41
CA GLU A 36 -10.09 -3.86 -2.99
C GLU A 36 -10.66 -2.63 -2.27
N LYS A 37 -11.53 -2.89 -1.30
CA LYS A 37 -12.18 -1.87 -0.47
C LYS A 37 -11.89 -2.19 0.98
N ILE A 38 -11.15 -1.30 1.65
CA ILE A 38 -10.72 -1.48 3.02
C ILE A 38 -11.33 -0.34 3.85
N PRO A 39 -12.24 -0.63 4.79
CA PRO A 39 -12.74 0.38 5.71
C PRO A 39 -11.65 0.80 6.69
N ILE A 40 -11.55 2.10 6.97
CA ILE A 40 -10.66 2.66 7.97
C ILE A 40 -11.54 3.32 9.03
N GLU A 41 -11.46 2.82 10.25
CA GLU A 41 -12.19 3.34 11.40
C GLU A 41 -11.21 3.49 12.57
N GLU A 42 -10.93 4.73 12.95
CA GLU A 42 -9.97 5.05 14.00
C GLU A 42 -10.47 6.22 14.84
N THR A 43 -9.93 6.36 16.05
CA THR A 43 -10.14 7.55 16.89
C THR A 43 -8.80 8.04 17.36
N ILE A 44 -8.47 9.28 17.00
CA ILE A 44 -7.22 9.93 17.36
C ILE A 44 -7.51 11.22 18.12
N THR A 45 -6.56 11.64 18.95
CA THR A 45 -6.62 12.93 19.63
C THR A 45 -5.34 13.70 19.36
N PHE A 46 -5.45 14.98 19.01
CA PHE A 46 -4.31 15.85 18.78
C PHE A 46 -4.56 17.24 19.38
N PHE A 47 -3.48 17.92 19.77
CA PHE A 47 -3.56 19.32 20.19
C PHE A 47 -3.56 20.23 18.96
N SER A 48 -4.61 21.03 18.81
CA SER A 48 -4.73 22.00 17.73
C SER A 48 -4.30 23.37 18.23
N GLU A 49 -3.13 23.84 17.82
CA GLU A 49 -2.69 25.22 18.11
C GLU A 49 -3.67 26.27 17.56
N CYS A 50 -4.36 25.96 16.46
CA CYS A 50 -5.38 26.80 15.86
C CYS A 50 -6.62 26.98 16.75
N ALA A 51 -7.03 25.92 17.44
CA ALA A 51 -8.19 25.94 18.32
C ALA A 51 -7.81 26.25 19.77
N GLY A 52 -6.52 26.11 20.13
CA GLY A 52 -6.02 26.22 21.49
C GLY A 52 -6.51 25.10 22.41
N GLU A 53 -6.87 23.94 21.85
CA GLU A 53 -7.46 22.82 22.59
C GLU A 53 -7.13 21.46 21.96
N ILE A 54 -7.38 20.40 22.70
CA ILE A 54 -7.34 19.03 22.18
C ILE A 54 -8.61 18.78 21.35
N VAL A 55 -8.42 18.24 20.15
CA VAL A 55 -9.49 17.78 19.27
C VAL A 55 -9.45 16.26 19.21
N GLU A 56 -10.59 15.63 19.47
CA GLU A 56 -10.81 14.21 19.17
C GLU A 56 -11.36 14.10 17.74
N LEU A 57 -10.73 13.27 16.91
CA LEU A 57 -11.14 12.98 15.54
C LEU A 57 -11.52 11.51 15.43
N GLN A 58 -12.78 11.27 15.04
CA GLN A 58 -13.32 9.95 14.72
C GLN A 58 -13.23 9.75 13.21
N ILE A 59 -12.20 9.04 12.78
CA ILE A 59 -11.91 8.75 11.38
C ILE A 59 -12.85 7.64 10.91
N ARG A 60 -13.55 7.89 9.80
CA ARG A 60 -14.39 6.91 9.11
C ARG A 60 -14.20 7.10 7.63
N GLN A 61 -13.43 6.23 7.01
CA GLN A 61 -13.02 6.36 5.62
C GLN A 61 -13.06 5.01 4.90
N LEU A 62 -12.97 5.05 3.57
CA LEU A 62 -12.88 3.87 2.72
C LEU A 62 -11.69 4.01 1.79
N LEU A 63 -10.66 3.22 2.01
CA LEU A 63 -9.57 3.02 1.08
C LEU A 63 -10.05 2.14 -0.08
N ILE A 64 -9.84 2.61 -1.30
CA ILE A 64 -10.11 1.89 -2.54
C ILE A 64 -8.80 1.79 -3.30
N ILE A 65 -8.31 0.57 -3.48
CA ILE A 65 -7.22 0.27 -4.40
C ILE A 65 -7.85 0.03 -5.77
N HIS A 66 -7.43 0.78 -6.80
CA HIS A 66 -8.06 0.73 -8.12
C HIS A 66 -7.38 -0.24 -9.07
N GLU A 67 -6.06 -0.22 -9.09
CA GLU A 67 -5.25 -0.95 -10.05
C GLU A 67 -3.87 -1.18 -9.46
N VAL A 68 -3.33 -2.37 -9.68
CA VAL A 68 -1.91 -2.65 -9.46
C VAL A 68 -1.34 -3.25 -10.74
N THR A 69 -0.44 -2.51 -11.37
CA THR A 69 0.28 -2.96 -12.56
C THR A 69 1.59 -3.59 -12.12
N ARG A 70 1.82 -4.83 -12.55
CA ARG A 70 3.10 -5.51 -12.33
C ARG A 70 3.97 -5.43 -13.58
N GLU A 71 5.16 -4.88 -13.44
CA GLU A 71 6.22 -4.86 -14.45
C GLU A 71 7.46 -5.60 -13.89
N GLY A 72 7.53 -6.90 -14.17
CA GLY A 72 8.55 -7.79 -13.61
C GLY A 72 8.46 -7.91 -12.09
N VAL A 73 9.38 -7.25 -11.40
CA VAL A 73 9.49 -7.16 -9.93
C VAL A 73 8.82 -5.92 -9.36
N MET A 74 8.48 -4.94 -10.21
CA MET A 74 7.83 -3.70 -9.79
C MET A 74 6.31 -3.82 -9.81
N PHE A 75 5.66 -3.21 -8.83
CA PHE A 75 4.23 -3.02 -8.73
C PHE A 75 3.92 -1.53 -8.60
N HIS A 76 3.06 -1.02 -9.47
CA HIS A 76 2.57 0.35 -9.43
C HIS A 76 1.08 0.33 -9.09
N GLY A 77 0.70 0.94 -7.97
CA GLY A 77 -0.66 0.99 -7.48
C GLY A 77 -1.24 2.39 -7.48
N HIS A 78 -2.54 2.50 -7.71
CA HIS A 78 -3.30 3.73 -7.48
C HIS A 78 -4.41 3.49 -6.45
N PHE A 79 -4.54 4.40 -5.50
CA PHE A 79 -5.58 4.31 -4.48
C PHE A 79 -6.32 5.63 -4.24
N THR A 80 -7.47 5.52 -3.61
CA THR A 80 -8.29 6.65 -3.19
C THR A 80 -8.85 6.39 -1.80
N ILE A 81 -8.80 7.39 -0.93
CA ILE A 81 -9.45 7.36 0.38
C ILE A 81 -10.66 8.28 0.32
N LEU A 82 -11.83 7.69 0.46
CA LEU A 82 -13.10 8.41 0.49
C LEU A 82 -13.52 8.64 1.93
N ASP A 83 -13.86 9.89 2.26
CA ASP A 83 -14.50 10.15 3.55
C ASP A 83 -15.88 9.49 3.63
N ARG A 84 -16.16 8.85 4.77
CA ARG A 84 -17.41 8.17 5.11
C ARG A 84 -18.07 8.75 6.36
N GLY A 85 -17.79 10.01 6.65
CA GLY A 85 -18.34 10.72 7.80
C GLY A 85 -17.34 10.87 8.94
N THR A 86 -16.07 11.11 8.60
CA THR A 86 -15.07 11.51 9.59
C THR A 86 -15.50 12.82 10.24
N SER A 87 -15.46 12.83 11.57
CA SER A 87 -15.92 13.97 12.37
C SER A 87 -15.00 14.22 13.53
N GLY A 88 -14.92 15.47 13.98
CA GLY A 88 -14.11 15.84 15.14
C GLY A 88 -14.87 16.70 16.14
N VAL A 89 -14.37 16.72 17.37
CA VAL A 89 -14.89 17.56 18.45
C VAL A 89 -13.75 18.15 19.28
N GLY A 90 -13.76 19.46 19.47
CA GLY A 90 -12.91 20.13 20.46
C GLY A 90 -13.37 19.73 21.87
N LEU A 91 -12.49 19.12 22.65
CA LEU A 91 -12.84 18.54 23.95
C LEU A 91 -13.13 19.59 25.03
N THR A 92 -12.74 20.85 24.80
CA THR A 92 -13.00 21.95 25.73
C THR A 92 -14.15 22.82 25.25
N SER A 93 -14.14 23.23 23.97
CA SER A 93 -15.14 24.15 23.43
C SER A 93 -16.41 23.47 22.92
N GLY A 94 -16.35 22.15 22.66
CA GLY A 94 -17.41 21.42 21.98
C GLY A 94 -17.53 21.74 20.48
N THR A 95 -16.56 22.47 19.90
CA THR A 95 -16.56 22.81 18.47
C THR A 95 -16.55 21.53 17.64
N ARG A 96 -17.52 21.40 16.74
CA ARG A 96 -17.63 20.23 15.86
C ARG A 96 -16.91 20.49 14.54
N TYR A 97 -16.25 19.47 14.03
CA TYR A 97 -15.56 19.47 12.75
C TYR A 97 -16.09 18.36 11.86
N ARG A 98 -16.14 18.59 10.54
CA ARG A 98 -16.44 17.56 9.54
C ARG A 98 -15.35 17.53 8.49
N GLN A 99 -14.87 16.33 8.18
CA GLN A 99 -13.95 16.18 7.07
C GLN A 99 -14.66 16.46 5.74
N VAL A 100 -13.93 17.05 4.80
CA VAL A 100 -14.33 17.16 3.41
C VAL A 100 -13.17 16.79 2.49
N GLY A 101 -13.51 16.34 1.30
CA GLY A 101 -12.55 16.00 0.25
C GLY A 101 -12.27 14.50 0.13
N VAL A 102 -11.27 14.20 -0.68
CA VAL A 102 -10.86 12.85 -1.07
C VAL A 102 -9.35 12.83 -1.18
N THR A 103 -8.71 11.80 -0.64
CA THR A 103 -7.27 11.57 -0.81
C THR A 103 -7.05 10.68 -2.02
N LYS A 104 -6.04 10.98 -2.83
CA LYS A 104 -5.58 10.12 -3.91
C LYS A 104 -4.09 9.91 -3.74
N GLY A 105 -3.65 8.68 -3.89
CA GLY A 105 -2.24 8.32 -3.73
C GLY A 105 -1.81 7.28 -4.75
N ASN A 106 -0.50 7.15 -4.86
CA ASN A 106 0.16 6.17 -5.69
C ASN A 106 1.09 5.34 -4.80
N LEU A 107 1.22 4.07 -5.12
CA LEU A 107 2.05 3.10 -4.42
C LEU A 107 3.07 2.54 -5.41
N ASN A 108 4.32 2.39 -5.00
CA ASN A 108 5.35 1.74 -5.81
C ASN A 108 6.03 0.68 -4.94
N ILE A 109 5.82 -0.59 -5.25
CA ILE A 109 6.40 -1.72 -4.51
C ILE A 109 7.39 -2.44 -5.42
N HIS A 110 8.57 -2.81 -4.91
CA HIS A 110 9.49 -3.70 -5.60
C HIS A 110 9.50 -5.05 -4.84
N GLU A 111 9.19 -6.16 -5.51
CA GLU A 111 9.20 -7.51 -4.95
C GLU A 111 10.27 -8.43 -5.60
N PRO A 112 10.89 -9.35 -4.81
CA PRO A 112 10.86 -9.30 -3.36
C PRO A 112 11.51 -7.99 -2.90
N VAL A 113 11.25 -7.62 -1.65
CA VAL A 113 11.85 -6.48 -0.96
C VAL A 113 13.23 -6.06 -1.52
N PRO A 114 13.52 -4.76 -1.59
CA PRO A 114 12.99 -3.69 -0.73
C PRO A 114 11.70 -3.04 -1.22
N VAL A 115 10.85 -2.57 -0.28
CA VAL A 115 9.63 -1.82 -0.58
C VAL A 115 9.80 -0.38 -0.10
N THR A 116 9.46 0.61 -0.93
CA THR A 116 9.39 2.01 -0.50
C THR A 116 8.03 2.57 -0.84
N GLU A 117 7.24 2.90 0.17
CA GLU A 117 5.95 3.54 0.00
C GLU A 117 6.01 4.98 0.50
N SER A 118 5.30 5.87 -0.18
CA SER A 118 5.06 7.21 0.32
C SER A 118 3.68 7.67 -0.09
N PHE A 119 2.98 8.31 0.83
CA PHE A 119 1.78 9.04 0.49
C PHE A 119 1.76 10.38 1.19
N VAL A 120 1.13 11.34 0.53
CA VAL A 120 0.81 12.65 1.11
C VAL A 120 -0.70 12.75 1.14
N ASN A 121 -1.22 13.11 2.29
CA ASN A 121 -2.63 13.24 2.55
C ASN A 121 -2.92 14.64 3.10
N GLN A 122 -4.08 15.17 2.76
CA GLN A 122 -4.58 16.42 3.29
C GLN A 122 -6.01 16.23 3.76
N LEU A 123 -6.22 16.35 5.07
CA LEU A 123 -7.54 16.27 5.68
C LEU A 123 -8.04 17.70 5.91
N ASN A 124 -9.12 18.07 5.25
CA ASN A 124 -9.76 19.37 5.45
C ASN A 124 -10.92 19.21 6.42
N LEU A 125 -10.83 19.83 7.58
CA LEU A 125 -11.83 19.80 8.65
C LEU A 125 -12.57 21.13 8.70
N ILE A 126 -13.84 21.11 8.34
CA ILE A 126 -14.72 22.28 8.37
C ILE A 126 -15.38 22.37 9.74
N SER A 127 -15.15 23.47 10.44
CA SER A 127 -15.75 23.73 11.73
C SER A 127 -17.23 24.10 11.59
N ALA A 128 -18.02 23.81 12.63
CA ALA A 128 -19.37 24.32 12.74
C ALA A 128 -19.33 25.74 13.34
N GLY A 129 -19.85 26.73 12.60
CA GLY A 129 -20.01 28.11 13.09
C GLY A 129 -18.85 29.02 12.71
N SER A 130 -18.43 29.89 13.63
CA SER A 130 -17.43 30.95 13.39
C SER A 130 -16.00 30.56 13.75
N ARG A 131 -15.75 29.29 14.13
CA ARG A 131 -14.42 28.82 14.50
C ARG A 131 -13.56 28.60 13.25
N PRO A 132 -12.23 28.72 13.34
CA PRO A 132 -11.35 28.44 12.21
C PRO A 132 -11.53 27.02 11.68
N ASN A 133 -11.43 26.86 10.37
CA ASN A 133 -11.31 25.53 9.77
C ASN A 133 -9.88 25.02 10.00
N LEU A 134 -9.71 23.70 9.97
CA LEU A 134 -8.39 23.08 10.11
C LEU A 134 -8.03 22.34 8.81
N THR A 135 -6.78 22.44 8.41
CA THR A 135 -6.19 21.58 7.39
C THR A 135 -5.07 20.79 8.05
N ILE A 136 -5.18 19.46 8.06
CA ILE A 136 -4.11 18.57 8.50
C ILE A 136 -3.38 18.09 7.26
N HIS A 137 -2.08 18.35 7.22
CA HIS A 137 -1.16 17.83 6.21
C HIS A 137 -0.43 16.65 6.83
N GLU A 138 -0.51 15.50 6.18
CA GLU A 138 0.13 14.26 6.61
C GLU A 138 1.03 13.78 5.47
N SER A 139 2.28 13.45 5.79
CA SER A 139 3.17 12.76 4.87
C SER A 139 3.72 11.52 5.55
N PHE A 140 3.50 10.38 4.91
CA PHE A 140 4.03 9.10 5.34
C PHE A 140 5.05 8.59 4.31
N HIS A 141 6.16 8.06 4.80
CA HIS A 141 7.19 7.40 4.01
C HIS A 141 7.70 6.19 4.78
N ILE A 142 7.59 5.00 4.18
CA ILE A 142 8.13 3.78 4.74
C ILE A 142 9.10 3.14 3.76
N THR A 143 10.22 2.64 4.27
CA THR A 143 11.16 1.80 3.53
C THR A 143 11.34 0.49 4.28
N ILE A 144 11.16 -0.62 3.58
CA ILE A 144 11.39 -1.99 4.02
C ILE A 144 12.58 -2.54 3.24
N ASN A 145 13.59 -3.05 3.95
CA ASN A 145 14.84 -3.60 3.42
C ASN A 145 14.65 -4.94 2.72
N ALA A 146 15.66 -5.36 1.95
CA ALA A 146 15.70 -6.65 1.23
C ALA A 146 15.56 -7.91 2.12
N ASN A 147 15.65 -7.79 3.44
CA ASN A 147 15.40 -8.88 4.39
C ASN A 147 13.98 -8.85 5.00
N GLY A 148 13.13 -7.90 4.59
CA GLY A 148 11.78 -7.70 5.13
C GLY A 148 11.70 -6.80 6.36
N GLU A 149 12.83 -6.26 6.84
CA GLU A 149 12.84 -5.38 8.00
C GLU A 149 12.53 -3.92 7.62
N ILE A 150 11.75 -3.23 8.44
CA ILE A 150 11.51 -1.80 8.28
C ILE A 150 12.83 -1.04 8.53
N ALA A 151 13.33 -0.35 7.51
CA ALA A 151 14.52 0.50 7.59
C ALA A 151 14.19 1.94 8.01
N VAL A 152 13.09 2.47 7.46
CA VAL A 152 12.69 3.86 7.66
C VAL A 152 11.18 3.90 7.81
N VAL A 153 10.71 4.60 8.82
CA VAL A 153 9.36 5.16 8.88
C VAL A 153 9.51 6.64 9.16
N ARG A 154 8.91 7.47 8.32
CA ARG A 154 8.77 8.90 8.55
C ARG A 154 7.31 9.25 8.37
N GLU A 155 6.73 9.72 9.45
CA GLU A 155 5.42 10.33 9.47
C GLU A 155 5.60 11.79 9.88
N THR A 156 4.92 12.70 9.20
CA THR A 156 4.97 14.11 9.55
C THR A 156 3.58 14.68 9.40
N GLU A 157 3.12 15.29 10.48
CA GLU A 157 1.82 15.93 10.57
C GLU A 157 1.99 17.42 10.84
N ARG A 158 1.21 18.24 10.14
CA ARG A 158 1.14 19.67 10.38
C ARG A 158 -0.31 20.13 10.28
N VAL A 159 -0.75 20.89 11.29
CA VAL A 159 -2.07 21.51 11.30
C VAL A 159 -1.97 22.97 10.90
N GLU A 160 -2.84 23.42 9.99
CA GLU A 160 -2.95 24.80 9.55
C GLU A 160 -4.36 25.34 9.81
N CYS A 161 -4.43 26.62 10.17
CA CYS A 161 -5.69 27.32 10.38
C CYS A 161 -6.12 27.98 9.06
N LYS A 162 -7.41 27.87 8.74
CA LYS A 162 -8.03 28.55 7.58
C LYS A 162 -9.14 29.47 8.03
#